data_AF-W2CH26-F1
#
_entry.id   AF-W2CH26-F1
#
_cell.length_a   1.000
_cell.length_b   1.000
_cell.length_c   1.000
_cell.angle_alpha   90.00
_cell.angle_beta   90.00
_cell.angle_gamma   90.00
#
_symmetry.space_group_name_H-M   'P 1'
#
loop_
_entity.id
_entity.type
_entity.pdbx_description
1 polymer ?
#
loop_
_entity_poly.entity_id
_entity_poly.type
_entity_poly.pdbx_seq_one_letter_code
_entity_poly.pdbx_strand_id
1 'polypeptide(L)'
;MKNFPSVNDRILYLIDNQLSGNKKKFAERIGFAPQVVFNIVSGRKSKPSFDVLEAIISSFDEISPEWLLTGKGAMLRRQSAPEVAPPPSEPAFPGLIEKIQDLSVKVGRLEAENEHLRAVIEAKQREIEAKQREIEAQRMKIEARQKEIEDKERQIKLMRIDHLKKEEPDIHTQYLEPAHAPLPPKKPVESAELLKSQPQEALFTP
;
A
#
# COMPACT_ATOMS: atom_id res chain seq x y z
N MET A 1 2.47 -37.51 -29.81
CA MET A 1 1.65 -38.11 -28.73
C MET A 1 0.26 -38.37 -29.29
N LYS A 2 -0.31 -39.58 -29.14
CA LYS A 2 -1.68 -39.84 -29.57
C LYS A 2 -2.62 -38.99 -28.72
N ASN A 3 -3.38 -38.10 -29.35
CA ASN A 3 -4.35 -37.24 -28.66
C ASN A 3 -5.71 -37.95 -28.63
N PHE A 4 -6.34 -38.02 -27.46
CA PHE A 4 -7.67 -38.60 -27.30
C PHE A 4 -8.66 -37.49 -26.89
N PRO A 5 -9.25 -36.79 -27.87
CA PRO A 5 -10.00 -35.56 -27.60
C PRO A 5 -11.29 -35.81 -26.83
N SER A 6 -11.89 -37.01 -26.94
CA SER A 6 -13.12 -37.36 -26.22
C SER A 6 -12.98 -38.65 -25.41
N VAL A 7 -13.89 -38.81 -24.43
CA VAL A 7 -14.01 -40.06 -23.66
C VAL A 7 -14.37 -41.24 -24.57
N ASN A 8 -15.15 -41.01 -25.63
CA ASN A 8 -15.52 -42.03 -26.61
C ASN A 8 -14.28 -42.57 -27.33
N ASP A 9 -13.35 -41.69 -27.72
CA ASP A 9 -12.11 -42.10 -28.38
C ASP A 9 -11.18 -42.86 -27.43
N ARG A 10 -11.18 -42.51 -26.14
CA ARG A 10 -10.45 -43.25 -25.10
C ARG A 10 -11.02 -44.65 -24.86
N ILE A 11 -12.34 -44.78 -24.84
CA ILE A 11 -13.02 -46.09 -24.73
C ILE A 11 -12.75 -46.92 -25.99
N LEU A 12 -12.80 -46.33 -27.18
CA LEU A 12 -12.45 -47.02 -28.42
C LEU A 12 -10.99 -47.52 -28.38
N TYR A 13 -10.06 -46.67 -27.92
CA TYR A 13 -8.67 -47.05 -27.76
C TYR A 13 -8.49 -48.24 -26.79
N LEU A 14 -9.23 -48.25 -25.67
CA LEU A 14 -9.24 -49.38 -24.73
C LEU A 14 -9.69 -50.67 -25.41
N ILE A 15 -10.76 -50.62 -26.20
CA ILE A 15 -11.29 -51.79 -26.91
C ILE A 15 -10.26 -52.33 -27.91
N ASP A 16 -9.61 -51.44 -28.65
CA ASP A 16 -8.66 -51.82 -29.70
C ASP A 16 -7.38 -52.43 -29.12
N ASN A 17 -6.87 -51.89 -27.99
CA ASN A 17 -5.59 -52.31 -27.43
C ASN A 17 -5.71 -53.42 -26.37
N GLN A 18 -6.78 -53.44 -25.57
CA GLN A 18 -6.93 -54.40 -24.47
C GLN A 18 -7.69 -55.67 -24.88
N LEU A 19 -8.50 -55.60 -25.97
CA LEU A 19 -9.35 -56.69 -26.44
C LEU A 19 -9.27 -56.91 -27.95
N SER A 20 -8.17 -56.46 -28.59
CA SER A 20 -7.92 -56.67 -30.03
C SER A 20 -9.07 -56.16 -30.92
N GLY A 21 -9.79 -55.12 -30.50
CA GLY A 21 -10.88 -54.51 -31.26
C GLY A 21 -12.25 -55.16 -31.09
N ASN A 22 -12.38 -56.21 -30.26
CA ASN A 22 -13.64 -56.93 -30.08
C ASN A 22 -14.62 -56.20 -29.15
N LYS A 23 -15.48 -55.37 -29.74
CA LYS A 23 -16.52 -54.57 -29.06
C LYS A 23 -17.54 -55.42 -28.31
N LYS A 24 -17.87 -56.61 -28.82
CA LYS A 24 -18.82 -57.52 -28.17
C LYS A 24 -18.24 -58.08 -26.87
N LYS A 25 -17.00 -58.56 -26.92
CA LYS A 25 -16.28 -59.06 -25.74
C LYS A 25 -16.05 -57.95 -24.70
N PHE A 26 -15.82 -56.72 -25.14
CA PHE A 26 -15.75 -55.57 -24.24
C PHE A 26 -17.07 -55.36 -23.51
N ALA A 27 -18.18 -55.34 -24.24
CA ALA A 27 -19.52 -55.14 -23.68
C ALA A 27 -19.88 -56.24 -22.66
N GLU A 28 -19.60 -57.51 -22.99
CA GLU A 28 -19.79 -58.64 -22.08
C GLU A 28 -18.96 -58.48 -20.79
N ARG A 29 -17.69 -58.06 -20.92
CA ARG A 29 -16.79 -57.88 -19.77
C ARG A 29 -17.25 -56.77 -18.83
N ILE A 30 -17.80 -55.68 -19.35
CA ILE A 30 -18.34 -54.58 -18.53
C ILE A 30 -19.82 -54.77 -18.15
N GLY A 31 -20.45 -55.87 -18.55
CA GLY A 31 -21.85 -56.18 -18.21
C GLY A 31 -22.92 -55.41 -18.99
N PHE A 32 -22.61 -54.89 -20.18
CA PHE A 32 -23.56 -54.15 -21.02
C PHE A 32 -23.85 -54.86 -22.35
N ALA A 33 -24.99 -54.53 -22.96
CA ALA A 33 -25.34 -55.04 -24.29
C ALA A 33 -24.36 -54.49 -25.36
N PRO A 34 -23.95 -55.29 -26.36
CA PRO A 34 -23.03 -54.85 -27.43
C PRO A 34 -23.48 -53.58 -28.16
N GLN A 35 -24.80 -53.39 -28.31
CA GLN A 35 -25.38 -52.19 -28.93
C GLN A 35 -25.06 -50.91 -28.15
N VAL A 36 -25.01 -50.97 -26.81
CA VAL A 36 -24.68 -49.81 -25.96
C VAL A 36 -23.24 -49.36 -26.24
N VAL A 37 -22.30 -50.30 -26.19
CA VAL A 37 -20.88 -50.03 -26.50
C VAL A 37 -20.74 -49.53 -27.94
N PHE A 38 -21.42 -50.16 -28.91
CA PHE A 38 -21.40 -49.71 -30.29
C PHE A 38 -21.86 -48.25 -30.43
N ASN A 39 -22.98 -47.87 -29.81
CA ASN A 39 -23.50 -46.50 -29.86
C ASN A 39 -22.53 -45.47 -29.26
N ILE A 40 -21.73 -45.86 -28.27
CA ILE A 40 -20.71 -45.03 -27.63
C ILE A 40 -19.49 -44.86 -28.55
N VAL A 41 -18.93 -45.94 -29.12
CA VAL A 41 -17.62 -45.85 -29.79
C VAL A 41 -17.66 -45.80 -31.32
N SER A 42 -18.75 -46.21 -31.97
CA SER A 42 -18.80 -46.34 -33.44
C SER A 42 -20.10 -45.85 -34.08
N GLY A 43 -21.22 -45.93 -33.38
CA GLY A 43 -22.52 -45.47 -33.84
C GLY A 43 -22.66 -43.95 -33.73
N ARG A 44 -23.62 -43.49 -32.91
CA ARG A 44 -23.93 -42.06 -32.75
C ARG A 44 -22.89 -41.27 -31.93
N LYS A 45 -21.84 -41.94 -31.43
CA LYS A 45 -20.87 -41.39 -30.48
C LYS A 45 -21.54 -40.76 -29.25
N SER A 46 -22.53 -41.44 -28.69
CA SER A 46 -23.26 -40.96 -27.51
C SER A 46 -22.34 -40.85 -26.29
N LYS A 47 -22.57 -39.86 -25.42
CA LYS A 47 -21.84 -39.76 -24.15
C LYS A 47 -22.08 -41.02 -23.31
N PRO A 48 -21.03 -41.70 -22.81
CA PRO A 48 -21.20 -42.82 -21.90
C PRO A 48 -21.88 -42.36 -20.62
N SER A 49 -22.78 -43.18 -20.06
CA SER A 49 -23.37 -42.91 -18.74
C SER A 49 -22.31 -43.10 -17.65
N PHE A 50 -22.61 -42.61 -16.44
CA PHE A 50 -21.76 -42.86 -15.28
C PHE A 50 -21.60 -44.37 -15.03
N ASP A 51 -22.68 -45.15 -15.10
CA ASP A 51 -22.66 -46.60 -14.89
C ASP A 51 -21.71 -47.31 -15.87
N VAL A 52 -21.65 -46.87 -17.14
CA VAL A 52 -20.71 -47.43 -18.11
C VAL A 52 -19.27 -47.09 -17.72
N LEU A 53 -19.00 -45.87 -17.28
CA LEU A 53 -17.67 -45.45 -16.85
C LEU A 53 -17.21 -46.21 -15.59
N GLU A 54 -18.11 -46.37 -14.62
CA GLU A 54 -17.88 -47.13 -13.39
C GLU A 54 -17.60 -48.61 -13.69
N ALA A 55 -18.41 -49.23 -14.56
CA ALA A 55 -18.20 -50.61 -14.97
C ALA A 55 -16.87 -50.82 -15.69
N ILE A 56 -16.44 -49.85 -16.52
CA ILE A 56 -15.12 -49.89 -17.17
C ILE A 56 -14.02 -49.86 -16.11
N ILE A 57 -14.04 -48.91 -15.17
CA ILE A 57 -12.99 -48.81 -14.14
C ILE A 57 -12.97 -50.03 -13.22
N SER A 58 -14.13 -50.64 -12.96
CA SER A 58 -14.24 -51.86 -12.14
C SER A 58 -13.80 -53.13 -12.87
N SER A 59 -13.90 -53.16 -14.21
CA SER A 59 -13.52 -54.33 -15.01
C SER A 59 -12.05 -54.32 -15.47
N PHE A 60 -11.42 -53.15 -15.37
CA PHE A 60 -10.05 -52.88 -15.81
C PHE A 60 -9.31 -52.07 -14.74
N ASP A 61 -8.95 -52.73 -13.64
CA ASP A 61 -8.24 -52.15 -12.49
C ASP A 61 -6.92 -51.46 -12.88
N GLU A 62 -6.32 -51.87 -14.00
CA GLU A 62 -5.11 -51.29 -14.54
C GLU A 62 -5.31 -49.88 -15.13
N ILE A 63 -6.54 -49.45 -15.39
CA ILE A 63 -6.84 -48.17 -16.06
C ILE A 63 -6.96 -47.03 -15.04
N SER A 64 -6.34 -45.89 -15.36
CA SER A 64 -6.48 -44.65 -14.61
C SER A 64 -7.85 -44.00 -14.85
N PRO A 65 -8.66 -43.78 -13.79
CA PRO A 65 -9.91 -43.02 -13.90
C PRO A 65 -9.68 -41.59 -14.39
N GLU A 66 -8.59 -40.94 -13.95
CA GLU A 66 -8.23 -39.58 -14.38
C GLU A 66 -8.01 -39.53 -15.90
N TRP A 67 -7.25 -40.49 -16.44
CA TRP A 67 -7.02 -40.56 -17.88
C TRP A 67 -8.31 -40.86 -18.65
N LEU A 68 -9.13 -41.80 -18.18
CA LEU A 68 -10.39 -42.13 -18.85
C LEU A 68 -11.34 -40.93 -18.90
N LEU A 69 -11.42 -40.14 -17.82
CA LEU A 69 -12.36 -39.02 -17.69
C LEU A 69 -11.84 -37.74 -18.33
N THR A 70 -10.55 -37.44 -18.19
CA THR A 70 -9.98 -36.14 -18.57
C THR A 70 -9.04 -36.22 -19.77
N GLY A 71 -8.48 -37.41 -20.05
CA GLY A 71 -7.43 -37.60 -21.05
C GLY A 71 -6.05 -37.15 -20.59
N LYS A 72 -5.92 -36.71 -19.33
CA LYS A 72 -4.66 -36.30 -18.71
C LYS A 72 -4.02 -37.47 -17.97
N GLY A 73 -2.70 -37.40 -17.80
CA GLY A 73 -1.94 -38.43 -17.08
C GLY A 73 -1.73 -39.71 -17.89
N ALA A 74 -1.16 -40.72 -17.24
CA ALA A 74 -0.91 -42.02 -17.86
C ALA A 74 -2.18 -42.88 -17.89
N MET A 75 -2.38 -43.60 -18.98
CA MET A 75 -3.51 -44.52 -19.16
C MET A 75 -3.49 -45.65 -18.12
N LEU A 76 -2.32 -46.22 -17.85
CA LEU A 76 -2.17 -47.33 -16.91
C LEU A 76 -1.78 -46.81 -15.51
N ARG A 77 -2.43 -47.33 -14.46
CA ARG A 77 -2.15 -46.98 -13.06
C ARG A 77 -0.70 -47.22 -12.67
N ARG A 78 -0.09 -48.31 -13.18
CA ARG A 78 1.32 -48.63 -12.90
C ARG A 78 2.33 -47.69 -13.56
N GLN A 79 1.90 -46.89 -14.54
CA GLN A 79 2.70 -45.83 -15.16
C GLN A 79 2.42 -44.45 -14.53
N SER A 80 1.38 -44.34 -13.70
CA SER A 80 0.97 -43.11 -13.00
C SER A 80 1.28 -43.15 -11.51
N ALA A 81 1.49 -44.33 -10.92
CA ALA A 81 2.33 -44.43 -9.74
C ALA A 81 3.71 -43.92 -10.15
N PRO A 82 4.32 -42.97 -9.42
CA PRO A 82 5.75 -42.78 -9.57
C PRO A 82 6.34 -44.18 -9.36
N GLU A 83 7.08 -44.66 -10.35
CA GLU A 83 8.15 -45.60 -10.07
C GLU A 83 8.79 -45.08 -8.79
N VAL A 84 8.82 -45.90 -7.74
CA VAL A 84 9.58 -45.58 -6.54
C VAL A 84 11.03 -45.63 -6.98
N ALA A 85 11.43 -44.64 -7.79
CA ALA A 85 12.76 -44.13 -7.79
C ALA A 85 13.08 -43.94 -6.31
N PRO A 86 14.27 -44.36 -5.84
CA PRO A 86 14.73 -43.90 -4.54
C PRO A 86 14.46 -42.39 -4.50
N PRO A 87 13.90 -41.87 -3.38
CA PRO A 87 13.58 -40.44 -3.29
C PRO A 87 14.76 -39.68 -3.88
N PRO A 88 14.55 -38.73 -4.80
CA PRO A 88 15.67 -38.00 -5.39
C PRO A 88 16.59 -37.59 -4.25
N SER A 89 17.82 -38.11 -4.25
CA SER A 89 18.73 -38.05 -3.12
C SER A 89 19.15 -36.62 -2.78
N GLU A 90 18.64 -35.64 -3.53
CA GLU A 90 18.79 -34.23 -3.30
C GLU A 90 17.45 -33.62 -2.88
N PRO A 91 17.41 -32.90 -1.74
CA PRO A 91 16.21 -32.19 -1.34
C PRO A 91 15.81 -31.21 -2.46
N ALA A 92 14.51 -31.15 -2.75
CA ALA A 92 13.93 -30.35 -3.85
C ALA A 92 14.31 -28.85 -3.84
N PHE A 93 14.89 -28.36 -2.73
CA PHE A 93 15.48 -27.02 -2.61
C PHE A 93 16.71 -27.08 -1.70
N PRO A 94 17.91 -27.35 -2.24
CA PRO A 94 19.14 -27.25 -1.49
C PRO A 94 19.29 -25.84 -0.92
N GLY A 95 19.61 -25.74 0.38
CA GLY A 95 19.82 -24.47 1.08
C GLY A 95 18.57 -23.66 1.44
N LEU A 96 17.37 -24.23 1.31
CA LEU A 96 16.16 -23.59 1.84
C LEU A 96 16.25 -23.36 3.36
N ILE A 97 16.84 -24.31 4.09
CA ILE A 97 17.04 -24.22 5.54
C ILE A 97 18.02 -23.10 5.88
N GLU A 98 19.14 -22.97 5.16
CA GLU A 98 20.10 -21.86 5.35
C GLU A 98 19.43 -20.51 5.09
N LYS A 99 18.62 -20.41 4.03
CA LYS A 99 17.91 -19.16 3.72
C LYS A 99 16.86 -18.79 4.77
N ILE A 100 16.19 -19.79 5.36
CA ILE A 100 15.26 -19.57 6.49
C ILE A 100 16.03 -19.05 7.71
N GLN A 101 17.20 -19.62 8.01
CA GLN A 101 18.04 -19.17 9.13
C GLN A 101 18.55 -17.75 8.91
N ASP A 102 19.06 -17.42 7.72
CA ASP A 102 19.53 -16.08 7.37
C ASP A 102 18.43 -15.03 7.47
N LEU A 103 17.23 -15.35 6.97
CA LEU A 103 16.07 -14.47 7.09
C LEU A 103 15.67 -14.28 8.55
N SER A 104 15.69 -15.34 9.36
CA SER A 104 15.39 -15.25 10.80
C SER A 104 16.36 -14.32 11.53
N VAL A 105 17.66 -14.39 11.22
CA VAL A 105 18.67 -13.50 11.80
C VAL A 105 18.44 -12.05 11.36
N LYS A 106 18.11 -11.82 10.08
CA LYS A 106 17.83 -10.48 9.56
C LYS A 106 16.59 -9.87 10.20
N VAL A 107 15.53 -10.65 10.39
CA VAL A 107 14.32 -10.22 11.09
C VAL A 107 14.66 -9.78 12.50
N GLY A 108 15.39 -10.59 13.28
CA GLY A 108 15.78 -10.20 14.64
C GLY A 108 16.61 -8.91 14.71
N ARG A 109 17.50 -8.66 13.74
CA ARG A 109 18.24 -7.39 13.66
C ARG A 109 17.33 -6.20 13.36
N LEU A 110 16.41 -6.34 12.41
CA LEU A 110 15.46 -5.30 12.05
C LEU A 110 14.47 -5.01 13.19
N GLU A 111 14.08 -6.02 13.96
CA GLU A 111 13.25 -5.83 15.15
C GLU A 111 13.97 -5.01 16.21
N ALA A 112 15.23 -5.34 16.50
CA ALA A 112 16.06 -4.57 17.45
C ALA A 112 16.30 -3.12 17.00
N GLU A 113 16.54 -2.90 15.70
CA GLU A 113 16.68 -1.55 15.14
C GLU A 113 15.38 -0.74 15.27
N ASN A 114 14.23 -1.37 14.98
CA ASN A 114 12.93 -0.73 15.13
C ASN A 114 12.63 -0.35 16.59
N GLU A 115 12.96 -1.21 17.55
CA GLU A 115 12.81 -0.91 18.97
C GLU A 115 13.68 0.29 19.37
N HIS A 116 14.94 0.29 18.94
CA HIS A 116 15.86 1.40 19.19
C HIS A 116 15.34 2.72 18.59
N LEU A 117 14.92 2.71 17.33
CA LEU A 117 14.39 3.90 16.65
C LEU A 117 13.14 4.43 17.35
N ARG A 118 12.24 3.55 17.83
CA ARG A 118 11.07 3.95 18.63
C ARG A 118 11.48 4.65 19.92
N ALA A 119 12.47 4.11 20.63
CA ALA A 119 12.99 4.73 21.86
C ALA A 119 13.63 6.10 21.59
N VAL A 120 14.39 6.24 20.49
CA VAL A 120 14.99 7.52 20.09
C VAL A 120 13.92 8.56 19.73
N ILE A 121 12.89 8.16 18.98
CA ILE A 121 11.77 9.05 18.63
C ILE A 121 11.05 9.52 19.90
N GLU A 122 10.77 8.62 20.84
CA GLU A 122 10.12 8.98 22.09
C GLU A 122 10.97 9.94 22.93
N ALA A 123 12.28 9.70 23.03
CA ALA A 123 13.20 10.60 23.72
C ALA A 123 13.23 11.99 23.06
N LYS A 124 13.29 12.05 21.73
CA LYS A 124 13.25 13.31 20.97
C LYS A 124 11.93 14.05 21.14
N GLN A 125 10.82 13.33 21.18
CA GLN A 125 9.50 13.91 21.42
C GLN A 125 9.43 14.57 22.80
N ARG A 126 9.95 13.92 23.85
CA ARG A 126 10.04 14.52 25.19
C ARG A 126 10.94 15.75 25.22
N GLU A 127 12.05 15.74 24.48
CA GLU A 127 12.95 16.91 24.35
C GLU A 127 12.25 18.10 23.68
N ILE A 128 11.49 17.84 22.61
CA ILE A 128 10.69 18.87 21.92
C ILE A 128 9.63 19.45 22.85
N GLU A 129 8.89 18.60 23.57
CA GLU A 129 7.88 19.05 24.53
C GLU A 129 8.48 19.91 25.65
N ALA A 130 9.64 19.53 26.17
CA ALA A 130 10.36 20.31 27.17
C ALA A 130 10.75 21.70 26.63
N LYS A 131 11.32 21.76 25.42
CA LYS A 131 11.66 23.03 24.76
C LYS A 131 10.43 23.88 24.49
N GLN A 132 9.31 23.27 24.11
CA GLN A 132 8.06 23.99 23.85
C GLN A 132 7.52 24.65 25.13
N ARG A 133 7.55 23.94 26.27
CA ARG A 133 7.17 24.51 27.58
C ARG A 133 8.08 25.67 27.98
N GLU A 134 9.39 25.55 27.71
CA GLU A 134 10.33 26.64 28.00
C GLU A 134 10.06 27.88 27.13
N ILE A 135 9.81 27.70 25.83
CA ILE A 135 9.43 28.78 24.92
C ILE A 135 8.15 29.47 25.40
N GLU A 136 7.14 28.70 25.80
CA GLU A 136 5.88 29.24 26.33
C GLU A 136 6.09 30.04 27.62
N ALA A 137 6.90 29.52 28.55
CA ALA A 137 7.26 30.24 29.78
C ALA A 137 8.01 31.55 29.49
N GLN A 138 8.89 31.56 28.48
CA GLN A 138 9.58 32.77 28.05
C GLN A 138 8.62 33.79 27.41
N ARG A 139 7.67 33.34 26.58
CA ARG A 139 6.63 34.20 25.99
C ARG A 139 5.79 34.89 27.06
N MET A 140 5.35 34.16 28.08
CA MET A 140 4.61 34.73 29.21
C MET A 140 5.41 35.83 29.94
N LYS A 141 6.72 35.63 30.13
CA LYS A 141 7.60 36.65 30.74
C LYS A 141 7.75 37.88 29.86
N ILE A 142 7.86 37.70 28.54
CA ILE A 142 7.96 38.81 27.58
C ILE A 142 6.66 39.62 27.60
N GLU A 143 5.50 38.95 27.57
CA GLU A 143 4.20 39.61 27.63
C GLU A 143 4.03 40.43 28.92
N ALA A 144 4.41 39.87 30.07
CA ALA A 144 4.38 40.59 31.35
C ALA A 144 5.27 41.85 31.33
N ARG A 145 6.49 41.75 30.79
CA ARG A 145 7.40 42.89 30.63
C ARG A 145 6.85 43.94 29.68
N GLN A 146 6.21 43.52 28.58
CA GLN A 146 5.61 44.43 27.61
C GLN A 146 4.50 45.27 28.25
N LYS A 147 3.64 44.64 29.05
CA LYS A 147 2.61 45.36 29.82
C LYS A 147 3.20 46.37 30.79
N GLU A 148 4.29 46.01 31.49
CA GLU A 148 4.98 46.93 32.40
C GLU A 148 5.59 48.13 31.66
N ILE A 149 6.13 47.91 30.46
CA ILE A 149 6.65 48.99 29.60
C ILE A 149 5.51 49.92 29.18
N GLU A 150 4.38 49.38 28.71
CA GLU A 150 3.21 50.17 28.33
C GLU A 150 2.68 51.03 29.48
N ASP A 151 2.60 50.47 30.70
CA ASP A 151 2.17 51.22 31.89
C ASP A 151 3.15 52.35 32.24
N LYS A 152 4.46 52.10 32.15
CA LYS A 152 5.50 53.13 32.35
C LYS A 152 5.44 54.22 31.28
N GLU A 153 5.22 53.87 30.01
CA GLU A 153 5.06 54.84 28.92
C GLU A 153 3.85 55.75 29.14
N ARG A 154 2.72 55.18 29.59
CA ARG A 154 1.53 55.95 29.99
C ARG A 154 1.84 56.92 31.12
N GLN A 155 2.58 56.48 32.14
CA GLN A 155 2.98 57.32 33.26
C GLN A 155 3.89 58.47 32.84
N ILE A 156 4.88 58.20 31.98
CA ILE A 156 5.78 59.23 31.43
C ILE A 156 4.98 60.27 30.63
N LYS A 157 4.04 59.82 29.80
CA LYS A 157 3.19 60.71 29.02
C LYS A 157 2.36 61.63 29.92
N LEU A 158 1.81 61.10 31.02
CA LEU A 158 1.05 61.87 32.00
C LEU A 158 1.93 62.92 32.70
N MET A 159 3.10 62.53 33.21
CA MET A 159 4.04 63.46 33.87
C MET A 159 4.48 64.59 32.94
N ARG A 160 4.67 64.31 31.65
CA ARG A 160 5.04 65.33 30.65
C ARG A 160 3.93 66.35 30.44
N ILE A 161 2.67 65.93 30.42
CA ILE A 161 1.52 66.84 30.33
C ILE A 161 1.46 67.73 31.58
N ASP A 162 1.68 67.17 32.76
CA ASP A 162 1.68 67.94 34.01
C ASP A 162 2.84 68.95 34.09
N HIS A 163 4.00 68.64 33.52
CA HIS A 163 5.13 69.58 33.42
C HIS A 163 4.81 70.74 32.47
N LEU A 164 4.24 70.44 31.28
CA LEU A 164 3.85 71.47 30.31
C LEU A 164 2.80 72.44 30.88
N LYS A 165 1.85 71.94 31.69
CA LYS A 165 0.87 72.79 32.38
C LYS A 165 1.48 73.70 33.46
N LYS A 166 2.67 73.38 33.97
CA LYS A 166 3.38 74.20 34.97
C LYS A 166 4.36 75.20 34.34
N GLU A 167 4.73 74.98 33.08
CA GLU A 167 5.69 75.81 32.34
C GLU A 167 5.04 76.87 31.44
N GLU A 168 3.71 76.98 31.36
CA GLU A 168 3.06 78.14 30.72
C GLU A 168 3.17 79.37 31.64
N PRO A 169 4.01 80.39 31.35
CA PRO A 169 3.90 81.65 32.06
C PRO A 169 2.63 82.37 31.59
N ASP A 170 1.96 83.05 32.53
CA ASP A 170 0.79 83.89 32.27
C ASP A 170 1.19 85.09 31.39
N ILE A 171 1.15 84.94 30.07
CA ILE A 171 1.44 86.03 29.13
C ILE A 171 0.14 86.78 28.85
N HIS A 172 -0.17 87.74 29.72
CA HIS A 172 -1.20 88.73 29.48
C HIS A 172 -0.81 89.64 28.29
N THR A 173 -1.48 89.41 27.17
CA THR A 173 -1.80 90.29 26.04
C THR A 173 -1.28 91.73 26.06
N GLN A 174 -0.41 92.08 25.10
CA GLN A 174 -0.30 93.34 24.33
C GLN A 174 0.99 93.21 23.50
N TYR A 175 0.98 93.17 22.17
CA TYR A 175 0.87 94.34 21.30
C TYR A 175 0.49 93.89 19.87
N LEU A 176 -0.54 94.54 19.31
CA LEU A 176 -0.75 94.78 17.88
C LEU A 176 0.36 95.76 17.42
N GLU A 177 0.93 95.80 16.21
CA GLU A 177 0.36 95.97 14.86
C GLU A 177 1.54 95.95 13.80
N PRO A 178 1.40 96.26 12.47
CA PRO A 178 1.68 95.36 11.34
C PRO A 178 2.76 95.87 10.33
N ALA A 179 3.14 95.04 9.33
CA ALA A 179 3.31 95.41 7.90
C ALA A 179 4.17 94.43 7.06
N HIS A 180 3.58 94.03 5.91
CA HIS A 180 4.16 93.73 4.58
C HIS A 180 5.35 92.77 4.37
N ALA A 181 5.09 91.64 3.69
CA ALA A 181 5.50 91.39 2.28
C ALA A 181 4.95 90.04 1.76
N PRO A 182 4.54 89.90 0.48
CA PRO A 182 3.98 88.65 -0.05
C PRO A 182 5.07 87.66 -0.49
N LEU A 183 4.96 86.39 -0.08
CA LEU A 183 5.81 85.29 -0.55
C LEU A 183 5.29 84.72 -1.90
N PRO A 184 6.17 84.25 -2.80
CA PRO A 184 5.80 83.78 -4.13
C PRO A 184 5.16 82.37 -4.10
N PRO A 185 4.39 81.99 -5.14
CA PRO A 185 3.57 80.78 -5.11
C PRO A 185 4.42 79.51 -5.27
N LYS A 186 4.26 78.55 -4.34
CA LYS A 186 4.75 77.17 -4.51
C LYS A 186 3.77 76.38 -5.38
N LYS A 187 4.30 75.70 -6.41
CA LYS A 187 3.58 74.82 -7.35
C LYS A 187 2.98 73.59 -6.64
N PRO A 188 1.97 72.93 -7.23
CA PRO A 188 1.23 71.83 -6.61
C PRO A 188 2.10 70.60 -6.41
N VAL A 189 1.85 69.91 -5.29
CA VAL A 189 2.46 68.63 -4.91
C VAL A 189 1.95 67.54 -5.84
N GLU A 190 2.87 66.84 -6.51
CA GLU A 190 2.57 65.71 -7.36
C GLU A 190 2.37 64.44 -6.49
N SER A 191 1.29 63.77 -6.82
CA SER A 191 0.71 62.52 -6.37
C SER A 191 1.63 61.43 -5.82
N ALA A 192 1.13 60.83 -4.75
CA ALA A 192 1.19 59.41 -4.37
C ALA A 192 1.97 58.45 -5.29
N GLU A 193 2.93 57.74 -4.72
CA GLU A 193 3.05 56.30 -4.97
C GLU A 193 3.39 55.56 -3.68
N LEU A 194 2.38 54.81 -3.22
CA LEU A 194 2.42 53.88 -2.11
C LEU A 194 3.07 52.57 -2.57
N LEU A 195 3.94 52.05 -1.71
CA LEU A 195 4.37 50.66 -1.56
C LEU A 195 3.68 49.61 -2.47
N LYS A 196 4.47 48.95 -3.32
CA LYS A 196 4.36 47.50 -3.53
C LYS A 196 5.75 46.86 -3.51
N SER A 197 6.11 46.32 -2.35
CA SER A 197 7.20 45.35 -2.22
C SER A 197 6.70 44.23 -1.31
N GLN A 198 6.10 43.20 -1.91
CA GLN A 198 5.89 41.92 -1.24
C GLN A 198 7.22 41.15 -1.23
N PRO A 199 7.67 40.57 -0.10
CA PRO A 199 8.64 39.49 -0.14
C PRO A 199 7.94 38.17 -0.48
N GLN A 200 8.45 37.45 -1.47
CA GLN A 200 8.03 36.08 -1.76
C GLN A 200 8.46 35.15 -0.62
N GLU A 201 7.49 34.48 0.00
CA GLU A 201 7.71 33.32 0.87
C GLU A 201 8.26 32.16 0.02
N ALA A 202 9.47 31.70 0.34
CA ALA A 202 9.96 30.41 -0.11
C ALA A 202 9.36 29.32 0.79
N LEU A 203 8.37 28.61 0.25
CA LEU A 203 7.84 27.37 0.81
C LEU A 203 8.94 26.30 0.82
N PHE A 204 9.48 26.03 2.00
CA PHE A 204 10.09 24.73 2.29
C PHE A 204 9.10 23.95 3.15
N THR A 205 8.44 22.98 2.52
CA THR A 205 7.65 21.92 3.18
C THR A 205 8.58 20.78 3.57
N PRO A 206 8.45 20.19 4.77
CA PRO A 206 8.74 18.78 4.97
C PRO A 206 7.61 17.89 4.44
#